data_AF-A0A8H6W3D4-F1
#
_entry.id   AF-A0A8H6W3D4-F1
#
_cell.length_a   1.000
_cell.length_b   1.000
_cell.length_c   1.000
_cell.angle_alpha   90.00
_cell.angle_beta   90.00
_cell.angle_gamma   90.00
#
_symmetry.space_group_name_H-M   'P 1'
#
loop_
_entity.id
_entity.type
_entity.pdbx_description
1 polymer ?
#
loop_
_entity_poly.entity_id
_entity_poly.type
_entity_poly.pdbx_seq_one_letter_code
_entity_poly.pdbx_strand_id
1 'polypeptide(L)'
;MKLHRGVVSFDNDGKPFFGPFVEPGRRVVIWYHDESIFYAHDRRRKSWFHKDAAAVPYRKGDGASYMVADYFSADFGWLRDEATGRSARACIRPGKNRDGYFSAVEVQQQAETAAKLTSELWPDFDHVFVYDNATTHKKRADGSLSARYMPKFPSKSTSNWLITVNQRDANGKLVYGPTGSLAKEKIRMTGATFADGRPQALYFPNDHPEPERRGMFKGMQFILQERGFSKEADLRAQCKEFKSEYLIDI
;
A
#
# COMPACT_ATOMS: atom_id res chain seq x y z
N MET A 1 25.75 29.51 -9.79
CA MET A 1 25.01 29.27 -11.05
C MET A 1 25.04 27.76 -11.34
N LYS A 2 24.06 26.99 -10.84
CA LYS A 2 23.97 25.55 -11.12
C LYS A 2 23.24 25.39 -12.47
N LEU A 3 23.98 24.93 -13.48
CA LEU A 3 23.40 24.55 -14.77
C LEU A 3 22.60 23.26 -14.59
N HIS A 4 21.28 23.37 -14.46
CA HIS A 4 20.39 22.24 -14.62
C HIS A 4 20.38 21.87 -16.11
N ARG A 5 21.18 20.86 -16.50
CA ARG A 5 21.01 20.18 -17.79
C ARG A 5 19.73 19.36 -17.71
N GLY A 6 18.59 19.99 -17.98
CA GLY A 6 17.32 19.30 -18.16
C GLY A 6 17.34 18.45 -19.43
N VAL A 7 16.68 17.29 -19.39
CA VAL A 7 16.30 16.56 -20.58
C VAL A 7 15.31 17.42 -21.36
N VAL A 8 15.70 17.85 -22.56
CA VAL A 8 14.80 18.57 -23.47
C VAL A 8 14.04 17.51 -24.26
N SER A 9 12.73 17.44 -24.07
CA SER A 9 11.85 16.68 -24.95
C SER A 9 11.68 17.47 -26.24
N PHE A 10 11.70 16.77 -27.38
CA PHE A 10 11.52 17.38 -28.69
C PHE A 10 10.21 16.88 -29.30
N ASP A 11 9.47 17.75 -29.97
CA ASP A 11 8.35 17.31 -30.79
C ASP A 11 8.82 16.58 -32.06
N ASN A 12 7.87 16.10 -32.86
CA ASN A 12 8.15 15.42 -34.12
C ASN A 12 8.88 16.31 -35.14
N ASP A 13 8.91 17.63 -34.93
CA ASP A 13 9.61 18.61 -35.78
C ASP A 13 11.01 18.97 -35.23
N GLY A 14 11.46 18.29 -34.17
CA GLY A 14 12.76 18.53 -33.56
C GLY A 14 12.85 19.84 -32.80
N LYS A 15 11.72 20.47 -32.46
CA LYS A 15 11.69 21.66 -31.61
C LYS A 15 11.57 21.24 -30.14
N PRO A 16 12.27 21.93 -29.22
CA PRO A 16 12.07 21.75 -27.79
C PRO A 16 10.59 21.90 -27.45
N PHE A 17 9.94 20.79 -27.09
CA PHE A 17 8.57 20.77 -26.63
C PHE A 17 8.59 20.57 -25.12
N PHE A 18 8.16 21.60 -24.43
CA PHE A 18 8.27 21.60 -22.99
C PHE A 18 7.04 20.90 -22.34
N GLY A 19 5.98 20.52 -23.09
CA GLY A 19 4.68 20.10 -22.53
C GLY A 19 3.61 21.18 -22.70
N PRO A 20 2.31 20.87 -22.47
CA PRO A 20 1.27 21.91 -22.40
C PRO A 20 1.46 22.70 -21.10
N PHE A 21 2.12 23.86 -21.16
CA PHE A 21 2.26 24.75 -20.00
C PHE A 21 0.97 25.50 -19.75
N VAL A 22 0.54 25.43 -18.50
CA VAL A 22 -0.42 26.36 -17.95
C VAL A 22 0.39 27.52 -17.37
N GLU A 23 0.34 28.70 -17.97
CA GLU A 23 0.54 29.92 -17.19
C GLU A 23 -0.74 30.22 -16.40
N PRO A 24 -0.67 30.74 -15.15
CA PRO A 24 0.41 30.62 -14.16
C PRO A 24 0.20 29.34 -13.33
N GLY A 25 1.04 28.33 -13.51
CA GLY A 25 0.98 27.06 -12.78
C GLY A 25 2.37 26.53 -12.42
N ARG A 26 2.49 25.78 -11.33
CA ARG A 26 3.75 25.12 -10.94
C ARG A 26 4.00 23.94 -11.88
N ARG A 27 5.26 23.72 -12.26
CA ARG A 27 5.63 22.59 -13.12
C ARG A 27 5.45 21.27 -12.35
N VAL A 28 4.81 20.29 -12.97
CA VAL A 28 4.64 18.95 -12.40
C VAL A 28 5.84 18.08 -12.74
N VAL A 29 6.34 17.35 -11.74
CA VAL A 29 7.40 16.33 -11.88
C VAL A 29 6.85 14.98 -11.48
N ILE A 30 6.99 14.01 -12.39
CA ILE A 30 6.51 12.64 -12.21
C ILE A 30 7.65 11.77 -11.67
N TRP A 31 7.35 11.03 -10.61
CA TRP A 31 8.23 10.06 -9.96
C TRP A 31 7.65 8.66 -10.11
N TYR A 32 8.30 7.83 -10.92
CA TYR A 32 7.95 6.42 -11.07
C TYR A 32 8.60 5.60 -9.96
N HIS A 33 7.82 4.76 -9.30
CA HIS A 33 8.27 3.85 -8.26
C HIS A 33 8.07 2.40 -8.69
N ASP A 34 9.03 1.55 -8.32
CA ASP A 34 8.92 0.10 -8.45
C ASP A 34 9.86 -0.60 -7.46
N GLU A 35 9.62 -1.88 -7.20
CA GLU A 35 10.45 -2.74 -6.38
C GLU A 35 11.09 -3.88 -7.18
N SER A 36 12.41 -4.00 -7.07
CA SER A 36 13.17 -5.07 -7.70
C SER A 36 13.85 -5.95 -6.65
N ILE A 37 13.74 -7.27 -6.81
CA ILE A 37 14.45 -8.27 -6.01
C ILE A 37 15.56 -8.88 -6.84
N PHE A 38 16.76 -8.90 -6.27
CA PHE A 38 17.95 -9.55 -6.82
C PHE A 38 18.35 -10.71 -5.91
N TYR A 39 18.73 -11.84 -6.50
CA TYR A 39 19.22 -13.00 -5.78
C TYR A 39 20.71 -13.22 -6.04
N ALA A 40 21.40 -13.74 -5.02
CA ALA A 40 22.83 -14.03 -5.07
C ALA A 40 23.21 -14.98 -6.22
N HIS A 41 22.26 -15.77 -6.72
CA HIS A 41 22.48 -16.76 -7.78
C HIS A 41 21.71 -16.46 -9.07
N ASP A 42 21.16 -15.25 -9.26
CA ASP A 42 20.44 -14.85 -10.50
C ASP A 42 21.30 -14.97 -11.75
N ARG A 43 22.62 -14.79 -11.61
CA ARG A 43 23.53 -14.85 -12.75
C ARG A 43 23.69 -16.27 -13.24
N ARG A 44 23.11 -16.57 -14.42
CA ARG A 44 23.44 -17.77 -15.19
C ARG A 44 24.87 -17.66 -15.73
N ARG A 45 25.78 -18.51 -15.23
CA ARG A 45 27.14 -18.64 -15.75
C ARG A 45 27.15 -19.69 -16.85
N LYS A 46 27.54 -19.31 -18.06
CA LYS A 46 27.94 -20.26 -19.10
C LYS A 46 29.44 -20.48 -18.95
N SER A 47 29.83 -21.71 -18.64
CA SER A 47 31.22 -22.12 -18.52
C SER A 47 31.48 -23.28 -19.47
N TRP A 48 32.64 -23.28 -20.11
CA TRP A 48 33.12 -24.42 -20.88
C TRP A 48 34.04 -25.25 -19.99
N PHE A 49 33.78 -26.54 -19.89
CA PHE A 49 34.59 -27.47 -19.12
C PHE A 49 35.25 -28.47 -20.08
N HIS A 50 36.47 -28.89 -19.75
CA HIS A 50 37.08 -30.02 -20.43
C HIS A 50 36.22 -31.27 -20.20
N LYS A 51 36.18 -32.19 -21.18
CA LYS A 51 35.37 -33.42 -21.09
C LYS A 51 35.69 -34.28 -19.85
N ASP A 52 36.92 -34.17 -19.36
CA ASP A 52 37.42 -34.92 -18.21
C ASP A 52 37.42 -34.10 -16.90
N ALA A 53 36.87 -32.87 -16.92
CA ALA A 53 36.77 -32.06 -15.72
C ALA A 53 35.70 -32.61 -14.76
N ALA A 54 36.02 -32.66 -13.48
CA ALA A 54 35.05 -33.02 -12.46
C ALA A 54 33.90 -31.99 -12.41
N ALA A 55 32.66 -32.48 -12.44
CA ALA A 55 31.50 -31.64 -12.25
C ALA A 55 31.43 -31.16 -10.79
N VAL A 56 31.70 -29.88 -10.56
CA VAL A 56 31.50 -29.25 -9.25
C VAL A 56 30.04 -28.80 -9.15
N PRO A 57 29.22 -29.38 -8.26
CA PRO A 57 27.83 -28.97 -8.12
C PRO A 57 27.72 -27.53 -7.63
N TYR A 58 26.78 -26.78 -8.19
CA TYR A 58 26.41 -25.46 -7.66
C TYR A 58 25.52 -25.60 -6.44
N ARG A 59 25.57 -24.63 -5.52
CA ARG A 59 24.59 -24.53 -4.43
C ARG A 59 23.19 -24.42 -5.05
N LYS A 60 22.30 -25.30 -4.62
CA LYS A 60 20.91 -25.34 -5.10
C LYS A 60 20.12 -24.16 -4.51
N GLY A 61 19.27 -23.55 -5.33
CA GLY A 61 18.38 -22.45 -4.97
C GLY A 61 18.93 -21.07 -5.35
N ASP A 62 18.12 -20.04 -5.14
CA ASP A 62 18.45 -18.67 -5.59
C ASP A 62 19.44 -17.95 -4.65
N GLY A 63 19.69 -18.53 -3.47
CA GLY A 63 20.58 -17.95 -2.48
C GLY A 63 19.93 -16.77 -1.75
N ALA A 64 20.75 -15.81 -1.29
CA ALA A 64 20.24 -14.65 -0.57
C ALA A 64 19.60 -13.64 -1.53
N SER A 65 18.39 -13.19 -1.21
CA SER A 65 17.75 -12.06 -1.87
C SER A 65 18.10 -10.71 -1.25
N TYR A 66 18.05 -9.67 -2.08
CA TYR A 66 18.15 -8.25 -1.74
C TYR A 66 17.14 -7.48 -2.59
N MET A 67 16.28 -6.72 -1.95
CA MET A 67 15.25 -5.93 -2.61
C MET A 67 15.58 -4.44 -2.49
N VAL A 68 15.35 -3.71 -3.57
CA VAL A 68 15.47 -2.26 -3.66
C VAL A 68 14.15 -1.69 -4.16
N ALA A 69 13.62 -0.71 -3.44
CA ALA A 69 12.49 0.12 -3.85
C ALA A 69 12.99 1.56 -3.98
N ASP A 70 12.70 2.24 -5.07
CA ASP A 70 13.19 3.61 -5.29
C ASP A 70 12.29 4.39 -6.26
N TYR A 71 12.52 5.71 -6.34
CA TYR A 71 11.81 6.60 -7.25
C TYR A 71 12.75 7.14 -8.32
N PHE A 72 12.26 7.18 -9.55
CA PHE A 72 12.97 7.75 -10.69
C PHE A 72 12.10 8.76 -11.43
N SER A 73 12.69 9.89 -11.80
CA SER A 73 12.10 10.88 -12.68
C SER A 73 12.97 11.05 -13.92
N ALA A 74 12.34 11.22 -15.08
CA ALA A 74 13.07 11.57 -16.31
C ALA A 74 13.77 12.93 -16.21
N ASP A 75 13.25 13.84 -15.37
CA ASP A 75 13.76 15.20 -15.21
C ASP A 75 14.95 15.28 -14.24
N PHE A 76 14.90 14.50 -13.16
CA PHE A 76 15.84 14.61 -12.04
C PHE A 76 16.63 13.33 -11.74
N GLY A 77 16.34 12.23 -12.44
CA GLY A 77 16.94 10.94 -12.16
C GLY A 77 16.39 10.32 -10.87
N TRP A 78 17.26 9.68 -10.10
CA TRP A 78 16.89 9.05 -8.83
C TRP A 78 16.52 10.09 -7.77
N LEU A 79 15.51 9.78 -6.93
CA LEU A 79 15.11 10.68 -5.85
C LEU A 79 16.14 10.69 -4.72
N ARG A 80 17.10 11.61 -4.87
CA ARG A 80 18.26 11.75 -3.98
C ARG A 80 18.71 13.20 -3.92
N ASP A 81 19.07 13.62 -2.72
CA ASP A 81 19.86 14.82 -2.50
C ASP A 81 21.34 14.49 -2.74
N GLU A 82 21.90 14.96 -3.86
CA GLU A 82 23.30 14.74 -4.19
C GLU A 82 24.27 15.47 -3.23
N ALA A 83 23.83 16.53 -2.55
CA ALA A 83 24.68 17.28 -1.63
C ALA A 83 24.83 16.58 -0.27
N THR A 84 23.74 16.01 0.26
CA THR A 84 23.74 15.35 1.57
C THR A 84 23.76 13.83 1.49
N GLY A 85 23.48 13.27 0.32
CA GLY A 85 23.34 11.83 0.10
C GLY A 85 22.00 11.24 0.54
N ARG A 86 21.08 12.04 1.11
CA ARG A 86 19.74 11.59 1.53
C ARG A 86 18.95 11.07 0.34
N SER A 87 18.19 9.98 0.51
CA SER A 87 17.39 9.37 -0.55
C SER A 87 16.12 8.76 0.02
N ALA A 88 15.09 8.63 -0.81
CA ALA A 88 13.90 7.84 -0.51
C ALA A 88 14.08 6.34 -0.81
N ARG A 89 15.26 5.89 -1.28
CA ARG A 89 15.53 4.48 -1.54
C ARG A 89 15.37 3.64 -0.28
N ALA A 90 14.56 2.58 -0.38
CA ALA A 90 14.46 1.55 0.64
C ALA A 90 15.18 0.28 0.17
N CYS A 91 15.98 -0.30 1.07
CA CYS A 91 16.65 -1.57 0.82
C CYS A 91 16.29 -2.56 1.92
N ILE A 92 15.92 -3.78 1.55
CA ILE A 92 15.55 -4.83 2.49
C ILE A 92 16.19 -6.16 2.06
N ARG A 93 16.58 -7.02 3.00
CA ARG A 93 16.95 -8.43 2.73
C ARG A 93 15.75 -9.31 3.01
N PRO A 94 14.96 -9.70 1.99
CA PRO A 94 13.72 -10.40 2.23
C PRO A 94 13.96 -11.78 2.84
N GLY A 95 13.07 -12.19 3.74
CA GLY A 95 12.98 -13.58 4.19
C GLY A 95 12.80 -13.77 5.70
N LYS A 96 12.39 -14.99 6.05
CA LYS A 96 12.26 -15.43 7.44
C LYS A 96 13.64 -15.36 8.13
N ASN A 97 13.69 -14.75 9.31
CA ASN A 97 14.92 -14.46 10.09
C ASN A 97 15.89 -13.46 9.43
N ARG A 98 15.40 -12.60 8.55
CA ARG A 98 16.13 -11.44 8.00
C ARG A 98 15.39 -10.15 8.34
N ASP A 99 15.35 -9.21 7.40
CA ASP A 99 14.71 -7.91 7.58
C ASP A 99 13.17 -7.99 7.43
N GLY A 100 12.63 -9.16 7.03
CA GLY A 100 11.19 -9.37 6.84
C GLY A 100 10.79 -9.23 5.37
N TYR A 101 9.65 -8.59 5.12
CA TYR A 101 9.14 -8.29 3.78
C TYR A 101 8.78 -6.80 3.72
N PHE A 102 8.85 -6.19 2.53
CA PHE A 102 8.44 -4.81 2.33
C PHE A 102 6.91 -4.72 2.45
N SER A 103 6.41 -4.25 3.59
CA SER A 103 4.99 -4.20 3.90
C SER A 103 4.42 -2.82 3.59
N ALA A 104 3.10 -2.68 3.67
CA ALA A 104 2.43 -1.40 3.46
C ALA A 104 2.92 -0.29 4.41
N VAL A 105 3.42 -0.65 5.60
CA VAL A 105 3.99 0.34 6.54
C VAL A 105 5.31 0.89 6.01
N GLU A 106 6.19 0.04 5.49
CA GLU A 106 7.44 0.49 4.87
C GLU A 106 7.17 1.29 3.59
N VAL A 107 6.17 0.92 2.78
CA VAL A 107 5.71 1.72 1.62
C VAL A 107 5.28 3.12 2.06
N GLN A 108 4.42 3.23 3.09
CA GLN A 108 3.97 4.52 3.62
C GLN A 108 5.15 5.38 4.12
N GLN A 109 6.05 4.78 4.90
CA GLN A 109 7.23 5.49 5.40
C GLN A 109 8.15 5.97 4.27
N GLN A 110 8.30 5.17 3.22
CA GLN A 110 9.07 5.52 2.03
C GLN A 110 8.40 6.69 1.27
N ALA A 111 7.08 6.64 1.09
CA ALA A 111 6.31 7.69 0.43
C ALA A 111 6.36 9.03 1.20
N GLU A 112 6.26 8.99 2.54
CA GLU A 112 6.43 10.17 3.39
C GLU A 112 7.85 10.77 3.26
N THR A 113 8.86 9.90 3.25
CA THR A 113 10.25 10.33 3.04
C THR A 113 10.42 10.98 1.67
N ALA A 114 9.81 10.39 0.63
CA ALA A 114 9.84 10.92 -0.73
C ALA A 114 9.17 12.30 -0.82
N ALA A 115 7.96 12.45 -0.27
CA ALA A 115 7.22 13.71 -0.25
C ALA A 115 7.97 14.81 0.52
N LYS A 116 8.61 14.47 1.64
CA LYS A 116 9.46 15.40 2.38
C LYS A 116 10.70 15.81 1.56
N LEU A 117 11.35 14.85 0.90
CA LEU A 117 12.56 15.13 0.14
C LEU A 117 12.26 16.01 -1.08
N THR A 118 11.17 15.76 -1.80
CA THR A 118 10.79 16.56 -2.97
C THR A 118 10.40 17.98 -2.58
N SER A 119 9.62 18.16 -1.52
CA SER A 119 9.25 19.49 -1.01
C SER A 119 10.44 20.31 -0.51
N GLU A 120 11.50 19.67 0.01
CA GLU A 120 12.74 20.35 0.40
C GLU A 120 13.65 20.68 -0.78
N LEU A 121 13.83 19.74 -1.72
CA LEU A 121 14.79 19.89 -2.83
C LEU A 121 14.25 20.76 -3.96
N TRP A 122 12.95 20.65 -4.24
CA TRP A 122 12.31 21.25 -5.40
C TRP A 122 10.95 21.86 -5.02
N PRO A 123 10.91 22.78 -4.04
CA PRO A 123 9.66 23.33 -3.51
C PRO A 123 8.80 23.96 -4.58
N ASP A 124 9.39 24.51 -5.65
CA ASP A 124 8.71 25.23 -6.73
C ASP A 124 7.91 24.34 -7.70
N PHE A 125 8.05 23.02 -7.58
CA PHE A 125 7.39 22.04 -8.43
C PHE A 125 6.24 21.36 -7.70
N ASP A 126 5.24 20.95 -8.46
CA ASP A 126 4.26 19.96 -8.00
C ASP A 126 4.81 18.56 -8.27
N HIS A 127 4.52 17.61 -7.38
CA HIS A 127 5.07 16.26 -7.47
C HIS A 127 3.97 15.21 -7.54
N VAL A 128 4.08 14.33 -8.53
CA VAL A 128 3.18 13.18 -8.70
C VAL A 128 4.00 11.90 -8.53
N PHE A 129 3.58 11.04 -7.62
CA PHE A 129 4.16 9.73 -7.39
C PHE A 129 3.30 8.65 -8.05
N VAL A 130 3.92 7.82 -8.88
CA VAL A 130 3.26 6.77 -9.66
C VAL A 130 3.68 5.41 -9.12
N TYR A 131 2.71 4.63 -8.68
CA TYR A 131 2.86 3.27 -8.22
C TYR A 131 2.10 2.30 -9.13
N ASP A 132 2.48 1.03 -9.11
CA ASP A 132 1.67 -0.03 -9.67
C ASP A 132 0.49 -0.41 -8.75
N ASN A 133 -0.26 -1.45 -9.12
CA ASN A 133 -1.41 -1.95 -8.36
C ASN A 133 -1.06 -3.09 -7.39
N ALA A 134 0.19 -3.19 -6.93
CA ALA A 134 0.57 -4.19 -5.94
C ALA A 134 -0.32 -4.12 -4.70
N THR A 135 -0.59 -5.27 -4.08
CA THR A 135 -1.51 -5.35 -2.93
C THR A 135 -1.05 -4.52 -1.73
N THR A 136 0.25 -4.32 -1.58
CA THR A 136 0.89 -3.47 -0.57
C THR A 136 0.59 -1.99 -0.80
N HIS A 137 0.54 -1.53 -2.06
CA HIS A 137 0.22 -0.15 -2.45
C HIS A 137 -1.25 0.20 -2.21
N LYS A 138 -2.14 -0.79 -2.34
CA LYS A 138 -3.60 -0.61 -2.15
C LYS A 138 -4.09 -0.91 -0.74
N LYS A 139 -3.18 -1.24 0.19
CA LYS A 139 -3.59 -1.62 1.54
C LYS A 139 -4.11 -0.41 2.30
N ARG A 140 -5.38 -0.47 2.71
CA ARG A 140 -5.98 0.48 3.66
C ARG A 140 -5.47 0.24 5.07
N ALA A 141 -5.55 1.26 5.93
CA ALA A 141 -5.19 1.12 7.34
C ALA A 141 -5.98 -0.04 7.99
N ASP A 142 -5.33 -0.75 8.91
CA ASP A 142 -6.01 -1.81 9.67
C ASP A 142 -7.22 -1.19 10.41
N GLY A 143 -8.38 -1.84 10.34
CA GLY A 143 -9.63 -1.26 10.85
C GLY A 143 -10.48 -0.55 9.80
N SER A 144 -9.93 -0.20 8.64
CA SER A 144 -10.67 0.57 7.64
C SER A 144 -12.00 -0.07 7.22
N LEU A 145 -13.02 0.76 7.06
CA LEU A 145 -14.35 0.37 6.65
C LEU A 145 -14.33 -0.34 5.27
N SER A 146 -14.94 -1.53 5.21
CA SER A 146 -15.21 -2.23 3.94
C SER A 146 -16.64 -2.74 3.92
N ALA A 147 -17.50 -2.10 3.12
CA ALA A 147 -18.91 -2.48 3.00
C ALA A 147 -19.11 -3.85 2.31
N ARG A 148 -18.14 -4.31 1.53
CA ARG A 148 -18.23 -5.52 0.68
C ARG A 148 -18.61 -6.78 1.46
N TYR A 149 -18.18 -6.87 2.72
CA TYR A 149 -18.36 -8.07 3.55
C TYR A 149 -19.21 -7.82 4.79
N MET A 150 -19.80 -6.63 4.94
CA MET A 150 -20.57 -6.33 6.16
C MET A 150 -21.87 -7.14 6.20
N PRO A 151 -22.19 -7.76 7.35
CA PRO A 151 -23.51 -8.35 7.56
C PRO A 151 -24.61 -7.29 7.45
N LYS A 152 -25.74 -7.66 6.84
CA LYS A 152 -26.91 -6.77 6.75
C LYS A 152 -27.47 -6.46 8.15
N PHE A 153 -27.57 -7.48 8.99
CA PHE A 153 -28.23 -7.43 10.28
C PHE A 153 -27.20 -7.37 11.43
N PRO A 154 -27.61 -6.93 12.62
CA PRO A 154 -26.76 -6.95 13.80
C PRO A 154 -26.12 -8.31 14.06
N SER A 155 -24.91 -8.29 14.62
CA SER A 155 -24.27 -9.50 15.12
C SER A 155 -25.02 -10.07 16.32
N LYS A 156 -24.85 -11.38 16.52
CA LYS A 156 -25.41 -12.10 17.68
C LYS A 156 -24.39 -12.07 18.82
N SER A 157 -24.85 -12.15 20.06
CA SER A 157 -24.00 -12.24 21.26
C SER A 157 -23.00 -13.41 21.21
N THR A 158 -23.36 -14.49 20.53
CA THR A 158 -22.51 -15.68 20.34
C THR A 158 -21.45 -15.53 19.24
N SER A 159 -21.61 -14.56 18.34
CA SER A 159 -20.70 -14.35 17.20
C SER A 159 -20.73 -12.89 16.73
N ASN A 160 -19.76 -12.12 17.22
CA ASN A 160 -19.58 -10.72 16.83
C ASN A 160 -18.80 -10.59 15.51
N TRP A 161 -19.24 -9.70 14.64
CA TRP A 161 -18.54 -9.37 13.40
C TRP A 161 -17.35 -8.45 13.67
N LEU A 162 -16.16 -9.00 13.53
CA LEU A 162 -14.87 -8.31 13.66
C LEU A 162 -14.05 -8.58 12.41
N ILE A 163 -13.08 -7.72 12.12
CA ILE A 163 -12.14 -7.93 11.02
C ILE A 163 -10.87 -8.59 11.54
N THR A 164 -10.29 -9.47 10.74
CA THR A 164 -9.06 -10.18 11.06
C THR A 164 -7.87 -9.41 10.52
N VAL A 165 -6.92 -9.06 11.38
CA VAL A 165 -5.67 -8.38 11.01
C VAL A 165 -4.47 -9.21 11.45
N ASN A 166 -3.29 -8.89 10.89
CA ASN A 166 -2.05 -9.49 11.36
C ASN A 166 -1.71 -8.91 12.73
N GLN A 167 -1.45 -9.76 13.71
CA GLN A 167 -1.03 -9.31 15.02
C GLN A 167 0.38 -8.71 14.94
N ARG A 168 0.58 -7.60 15.65
CA ARG A 168 1.88 -6.93 15.81
C ARG A 168 2.28 -6.89 17.29
N ASP A 169 3.58 -6.96 17.56
CA ASP A 169 4.12 -6.80 18.91
C ASP A 169 4.20 -5.32 19.31
N ALA A 170 4.68 -5.05 20.54
CA ALA A 170 4.83 -3.69 21.06
C ALA A 170 5.75 -2.79 20.23
N ASN A 171 6.60 -3.38 19.38
CA ASN A 171 7.50 -2.65 18.47
C ASN A 171 6.93 -2.54 17.04
N GLY A 172 5.68 -2.96 16.82
CA GLY A 172 5.02 -2.93 15.51
C GLY A 172 5.43 -4.08 14.57
N LYS A 173 6.20 -5.06 15.03
CA LYS A 173 6.66 -6.18 14.20
C LYS A 173 5.61 -7.29 14.16
N LEU A 174 5.50 -7.97 13.01
CA LEU A 174 4.58 -9.08 12.83
C LEU A 174 4.88 -10.25 13.79
N VAL A 175 3.84 -10.74 14.46
CA VAL A 175 3.91 -11.92 15.34
C VAL A 175 3.68 -13.19 14.53
N TYR A 176 4.49 -14.21 14.78
CA TYR A 176 4.37 -15.52 14.13
C TYR A 176 3.94 -16.59 15.14
N GLY A 177 3.00 -17.43 14.73
CA GLY A 177 2.58 -18.59 15.51
C GLY A 177 3.62 -19.73 15.48
N PRO A 178 3.38 -20.82 16.24
CA PRO A 178 4.32 -21.93 16.38
C PRO A 178 4.68 -22.62 15.06
N THR A 179 3.77 -22.60 14.09
CA THR A 179 3.93 -23.19 12.75
C THR A 179 4.65 -22.26 11.77
N GLY A 180 5.00 -21.03 12.20
CA GLY A 180 5.59 -20.00 11.34
C GLY A 180 4.57 -19.25 10.48
N SER A 181 3.26 -19.47 10.65
CA SER A 181 2.22 -18.62 10.07
C SER A 181 2.09 -17.30 10.84
N LEU A 182 1.58 -16.27 10.17
CA LEU A 182 1.29 -14.99 10.83
C LEU A 182 0.16 -15.17 11.85
N ALA A 183 0.43 -14.78 13.09
CA ALA A 183 -0.60 -14.70 14.11
C ALA A 183 -1.62 -13.64 13.70
N LYS A 184 -2.88 -13.92 14.01
CA LYS A 184 -4.02 -13.09 13.62
C LYS A 184 -4.76 -12.66 14.87
N GLU A 185 -5.26 -11.44 14.85
CA GLU A 185 -6.16 -10.92 15.86
C GLU A 185 -7.43 -10.37 15.23
N LYS A 186 -8.49 -10.24 16.03
CA LYS A 186 -9.76 -9.69 15.61
C LYS A 186 -9.95 -8.30 16.21
N ILE A 187 -10.13 -7.30 15.36
CA ILE A 187 -10.36 -5.93 15.77
C ILE A 187 -11.72 -5.41 15.26
N ARG A 188 -12.22 -4.35 15.89
CA ARG A 188 -13.39 -3.63 15.41
C ARG A 188 -13.01 -2.80 14.18
N MET A 189 -13.92 -2.69 13.22
CA MET A 189 -13.76 -1.68 12.17
C MET A 189 -13.86 -0.27 12.75
N THR A 190 -13.02 0.61 12.25
CA THR A 190 -13.09 2.04 12.49
C THR A 190 -14.34 2.59 11.82
N GLY A 191 -15.07 3.42 12.57
CA GLY A 191 -16.28 4.06 12.10
C GLY A 191 -16.09 4.93 10.89
N ALA A 192 -17.19 5.17 10.16
CA ALA A 192 -17.24 6.21 9.16
C ALA A 192 -17.43 7.58 9.83
N THR A 193 -17.50 8.65 9.06
CA THR A 193 -17.96 9.96 9.52
C THR A 193 -19.30 10.31 8.88
N PHE A 194 -20.14 11.04 9.61
CA PHE A 194 -21.32 11.72 9.08
C PHE A 194 -20.89 12.97 8.29
N ALA A 195 -21.80 13.54 7.51
CA ALA A 195 -21.54 14.74 6.71
C ALA A 195 -21.15 15.97 7.56
N ASP A 196 -21.58 15.99 8.82
CA ASP A 196 -21.24 17.02 9.82
C ASP A 196 -19.90 16.76 10.55
N GLY A 197 -19.14 15.74 10.11
CA GLY A 197 -17.85 15.37 10.68
C GLY A 197 -17.93 14.50 11.95
N ARG A 198 -19.12 14.25 12.51
CA ARG A 198 -19.24 13.37 13.68
C ARG A 198 -18.87 11.93 13.33
N PRO A 199 -18.19 11.18 14.22
CA PRO A 199 -17.91 9.78 13.99
C PRO A 199 -19.20 8.95 14.04
N GLN A 200 -19.37 8.04 13.08
CA GLN A 200 -20.41 7.04 13.08
C GLN A 200 -19.87 5.72 13.64
N ALA A 201 -20.32 5.36 14.84
CA ALA A 201 -20.01 4.07 15.43
C ALA A 201 -20.70 2.92 14.66
N LEU A 202 -19.94 1.90 14.26
CA LEU A 202 -20.46 0.70 13.59
C LEU A 202 -20.88 -0.40 14.56
N TYR A 203 -20.50 -0.24 15.83
CA TYR A 203 -20.78 -1.15 16.92
C TYR A 203 -21.66 -0.43 17.93
N PHE A 204 -22.58 -1.15 18.57
CA PHE A 204 -23.33 -0.61 19.69
C PHE A 204 -22.38 -0.28 20.85
N PRO A 205 -22.68 0.73 21.66
CA PRO A 205 -21.86 1.08 22.79
C PRO A 205 -21.91 -0.02 23.87
N ASN A 206 -20.91 -0.06 24.75
CA ASN A 206 -20.81 -1.12 25.75
C ASN A 206 -21.87 -1.00 26.86
N ASP A 207 -22.50 0.17 27.00
CA ASP A 207 -23.58 0.48 27.95
C ASP A 207 -24.99 0.42 27.32
N HIS A 208 -25.12 -0.16 26.11
CA HIS A 208 -26.39 -0.28 25.41
C HIS A 208 -27.50 -0.91 26.30
N PRO A 209 -28.75 -0.38 26.28
CA PRO A 209 -29.83 -0.85 27.15
C PRO A 209 -30.09 -2.36 27.04
N GLU A 210 -30.14 -2.87 25.82
CA GLU A 210 -30.23 -4.32 25.56
C GLU A 210 -28.84 -4.98 25.76
N PRO A 211 -28.65 -5.84 26.78
CA PRO A 211 -27.35 -6.43 27.10
C PRO A 211 -26.76 -7.25 25.96
N GLU A 212 -27.61 -7.94 25.19
CA GLU A 212 -27.19 -8.78 24.06
C GLU A 212 -26.59 -8.01 22.89
N ARG A 213 -26.86 -6.70 22.79
CA ARG A 213 -26.34 -5.84 21.74
C ARG A 213 -25.05 -5.13 22.12
N ARG A 214 -24.69 -5.07 23.40
CA ARG A 214 -23.54 -4.29 23.89
C ARG A 214 -22.26 -4.68 23.14
N GLY A 215 -21.62 -3.71 22.49
CA GLY A 215 -20.38 -3.94 21.73
C GLY A 215 -20.53 -4.76 20.45
N MET A 216 -21.74 -5.15 20.05
CA MET A 216 -22.00 -5.94 18.84
C MET A 216 -22.01 -5.04 17.61
N PHE A 217 -21.61 -5.58 16.47
CA PHE A 217 -21.73 -4.89 15.19
C PHE A 217 -23.22 -4.64 14.87
N LYS A 218 -23.54 -3.42 14.44
CA LYS A 218 -24.92 -2.96 14.20
C LYS A 218 -25.58 -3.57 12.96
N GLY A 219 -24.79 -4.00 11.98
CA GLY A 219 -25.31 -4.39 10.68
C GLY A 219 -25.56 -3.18 9.76
N MET A 220 -25.45 -3.40 8.45
CA MET A 220 -25.63 -2.32 7.46
C MET A 220 -27.02 -1.67 7.53
N GLN A 221 -28.07 -2.43 7.80
CA GLN A 221 -29.44 -1.89 7.86
C GLN A 221 -29.56 -0.79 8.92
N PHE A 222 -29.05 -1.06 10.12
CA PHE A 222 -29.11 -0.11 11.23
C PHE A 222 -28.22 1.12 10.95
N ILE A 223 -27.02 0.89 10.40
CA ILE A 223 -26.07 1.95 10.01
C ILE A 223 -26.67 2.88 8.93
N LEU A 224 -27.43 2.32 7.98
CA LEU A 224 -28.11 3.10 6.93
C LEU A 224 -29.30 3.90 7.50
N GLN A 225 -30.07 3.31 8.40
CA GLN A 225 -31.17 4.02 9.10
C GLN A 225 -30.64 5.21 9.92
N GLU A 226 -29.52 5.04 10.63
CA GLU A 226 -28.86 6.14 11.35
C GLU A 226 -28.42 7.30 10.42
N ARG A 227 -28.19 7.00 9.13
CA ARG A 227 -27.85 8.00 8.10
C ARG A 227 -29.08 8.58 7.39
N GLY A 228 -30.29 8.15 7.73
CA GLY A 228 -31.53 8.58 7.07
C GLY A 228 -31.89 7.80 5.79
N PHE A 229 -31.15 6.73 5.46
CA PHE A 229 -31.37 5.88 4.29
C PHE A 229 -32.33 4.72 4.61
N SER A 230 -33.52 5.03 5.13
CA SER A 230 -34.45 4.01 5.59
C SER A 230 -34.96 3.11 4.47
N LYS A 231 -35.15 3.66 3.26
CA LYS A 231 -35.62 2.87 2.09
C LYS A 231 -34.53 1.91 1.62
N GLU A 232 -33.28 2.37 1.60
CA GLU A 232 -32.12 1.59 1.16
C GLU A 232 -31.78 0.50 2.18
N ALA A 233 -32.02 0.75 3.47
CA ALA A 233 -31.81 -0.22 4.54
C ALA A 233 -32.62 -1.52 4.33
N ASP A 234 -33.77 -1.42 3.67
CA ASP A 234 -34.63 -2.57 3.36
C ASP A 234 -34.16 -3.37 2.14
N LEU A 235 -33.31 -2.79 1.28
CA LEU A 235 -32.75 -3.47 0.11
C LEU A 235 -31.87 -4.66 0.52
N ARG A 236 -31.74 -5.63 -0.39
CA ARG A 236 -30.83 -6.77 -0.17
C ARG A 236 -29.39 -6.26 -0.13
N ALA A 237 -28.60 -6.79 0.81
CA ALA A 237 -27.18 -6.44 0.96
C ALA A 237 -26.36 -6.72 -0.31
N GLN A 238 -26.74 -7.75 -1.07
CA GLN A 238 -26.14 -8.08 -2.36
C GLN A 238 -27.22 -8.61 -3.29
N CYS A 239 -27.17 -8.22 -4.57
CA CYS A 239 -27.94 -8.85 -5.63
C CYS A 239 -27.39 -10.25 -5.92
N LYS A 240 -28.26 -11.23 -6.16
CA LYS A 240 -27.82 -12.54 -6.67
C LYS A 240 -27.12 -12.30 -8.01
N GLU A 241 -25.95 -12.91 -8.20
CA GLU A 241 -25.17 -12.82 -9.44
C GLU A 241 -24.67 -11.42 -9.82
N PHE A 242 -24.42 -10.54 -8.84
CA PHE A 242 -23.81 -9.24 -9.10
C PHE A 242 -22.42 -9.39 -9.76
N LYS A 243 -22.37 -9.28 -11.09
CA LYS A 243 -21.16 -9.13 -11.90
C LYS A 243 -20.94 -7.64 -12.09
N SER A 244 -20.04 -7.05 -11.31
CA SER A 244 -19.56 -5.73 -11.64
C SER A 244 -18.48 -5.84 -12.71
N GLU A 245 -18.84 -5.58 -13.97
CA GLU A 245 -17.88 -5.50 -15.07
C GLU A 245 -17.01 -4.23 -15.02
N TYR A 246 -17.27 -3.31 -14.08
CA TYR A 246 -16.55 -2.03 -13.95
C TYR A 246 -16.28 -1.62 -12.49
N LEU A 247 -15.80 -2.56 -11.66
CA LEU A 247 -15.19 -2.19 -10.38
C LEU A 247 -13.68 -2.20 -10.57
N ILE A 248 -13.11 -1.02 -10.78
CA ILE A 248 -11.74 -0.76 -10.35
C ILE A 248 -11.79 -1.00 -8.84
N ASP A 249 -11.19 -2.10 -8.37
CA ASP A 249 -10.98 -2.34 -6.94
C ASP A 249 -10.10 -1.19 -6.41
N ILE A 250 -10.75 -0.15 -5.86
CA ILE A 250 -10.12 0.98 -5.16
C ILE A 250 -9.49 0.50 -3.86
#